data_AF-A0A5R9ASD8-F1
#
_entry.id   AF-A0A5R9ASD8-F1
#
_cell.length_a   1.000
_cell.length_b   1.000
_cell.length_c   1.000
_cell.angle_alpha   90.00
_cell.angle_beta   90.00
_cell.angle_gamma   90.00
#
_symmetry.space_group_name_H-M   'P 1'
#
loop_
_entity.id
_entity.type
_entity.pdbx_description
1 polymer ?
#
loop_
_entity_poly.entity_id
_entity_poly.type
_entity_poly.pdbx_seq_one_letter_code
_entity_poly.pdbx_strand_id
1 'polypeptide(L)'
;MINYTILGTTVASWILIYFLIKRINRIEAKALIENRILSGRIQTLGKTAKEWDDSRKFDIKRLNATTLKATANSAGELIVTSPDGKTILNEFKLRTKK
;
A
#
# COMPACT_ATOMS: atom_id res chain seq x y z
N MET A 1 -31.28 28.37 56.86
CA MET A 1 -31.43 26.89 56.76
C MET A 1 -30.90 26.46 55.40
N ILE A 2 -29.75 25.77 55.34
CA ILE A 2 -29.22 25.26 54.06
C ILE A 2 -29.96 23.96 53.74
N ASN A 3 -30.53 23.88 52.54
CA ASN A 3 -31.28 22.70 52.10
C ASN A 3 -30.27 21.61 51.69
N TYR A 4 -29.90 20.75 52.63
CA TYR A 4 -28.91 19.68 52.46
C TYR A 4 -29.21 18.73 51.28
N THR A 5 -30.48 18.62 50.90
CA THR A 5 -30.95 17.85 49.75
C THR A 5 -30.40 18.38 48.43
N ILE A 6 -30.34 19.71 48.26
CA ILE A 6 -29.83 20.37 47.03
C ILE A 6 -28.31 20.22 46.94
N LEU A 7 -27.62 20.26 48.08
CA LEU A 7 -26.18 20.06 48.18
C LEU A 7 -25.78 18.61 47.86
N GLY A 8 -26.58 17.64 48.30
CA GLY A 8 -26.35 16.21 48.00
C GLY A 8 -26.53 15.87 46.53
N THR A 9 -27.57 16.41 45.88
CA THR A 9 -27.83 16.15 44.44
C THR A 9 -26.78 16.77 43.53
N THR A 10 -26.21 17.92 43.91
CA THR A 10 -25.13 18.56 43.15
C THR A 10 -23.85 17.75 43.23
N VAL A 11 -23.44 17.28 44.42
CA VAL A 11 -22.25 16.43 44.58
C VAL A 11 -22.38 15.12 43.80
N ALA A 12 -23.53 14.46 43.87
CA ALA A 12 -23.78 13.23 43.10
C ALA A 12 -23.69 13.46 41.58
N SER A 13 -24.19 14.60 41.10
CA SER A 13 -24.12 14.98 39.68
C SER A 13 -22.67 15.20 39.21
N TRP A 14 -21.84 15.87 40.03
CA TRP A 14 -20.42 16.06 39.72
C TRP A 14 -19.63 14.74 39.65
N ILE A 15 -19.94 13.81 40.56
CA ILE A 15 -19.33 12.47 40.56
C ILE A 15 -19.71 11.70 39.28
N LEU A 16 -20.98 11.76 38.87
CA LEU A 16 -21.45 11.12 37.64
C LEU A 16 -20.72 11.69 36.40
N ILE A 17 -20.62 13.01 36.30
CA ILE A 17 -19.92 13.70 35.22
C ILE A 17 -18.43 13.29 35.17
N TYR A 18 -17.77 13.22 36.33
CA TYR A 18 -16.39 12.75 36.43
C TYR A 18 -16.21 11.34 35.85
N PHE A 19 -17.10 10.40 36.18
CA PHE A 19 -17.03 9.04 35.66
C PHE A 19 -17.33 8.96 34.15
N LEU A 20 -18.25 9.78 33.65
CA LEU A 20 -18.55 9.87 32.21
C LEU A 20 -17.34 10.38 31.42
N ILE A 21 -16.72 11.47 31.86
CA ILE A 21 -15.51 12.04 31.23
C ILE A 21 -14.37 11.00 31.26
N LYS A 22 -14.14 10.36 32.41
CA LYS A 22 -13.11 9.32 32.55
C LYS A 22 -13.34 8.14 31.60
N ARG A 23 -14.60 7.76 31.36
CA ARG A 23 -14.96 6.70 30.42
C ARG A 23 -14.72 7.12 28.97
N ILE A 24 -15.08 8.34 28.58
CA ILE A 24 -14.86 8.89 27.23
C ILE A 24 -13.37 8.95 26.92
N ASN A 25 -12.56 9.54 27.80
CA ASN A 25 -11.10 9.63 27.64
C ASN A 25 -10.45 8.24 27.47
N ARG A 26 -10.98 7.22 28.15
CA ARG A 26 -10.51 5.84 28.02
C ARG A 26 -10.85 5.21 26.67
N ILE A 27 -11.99 5.56 26.08
CA ILE A 27 -12.42 5.09 24.75
C ILE A 27 -11.54 5.74 23.67
N GLU A 28 -11.33 7.05 23.76
CA GLU A 28 -10.47 7.79 22.82
C GLU A 28 -9.03 7.28 22.85
N ALA A 29 -8.48 7.02 24.04
CA ALA A 29 -7.14 6.45 24.19
C ALA A 29 -7.02 5.06 23.55
N LYS A 30 -8.06 4.21 23.66
CA LYS A 30 -8.09 2.89 23.00
C LYS A 30 -8.15 3.02 21.48
N ALA A 31 -9.00 3.90 20.95
CA ALA A 31 -9.12 4.16 19.52
C ALA A 31 -7.82 4.71 18.91
N LEU A 32 -7.08 5.55 19.64
CA LEU A 32 -5.77 6.06 19.23
C LEU A 32 -4.73 4.93 19.15
N ILE A 33 -4.73 4.01 20.12
CA ILE A 33 -3.82 2.86 20.17
C ILE A 33 -4.15 1.87 19.05
N GLU A 34 -5.42 1.56 18.80
CA GLU A 34 -5.85 0.68 17.71
C GLU A 34 -5.45 1.23 16.34
N ASN A 35 -5.64 2.54 16.10
CA ASN A 35 -5.17 3.18 14.86
C ASN A 35 -3.65 3.13 14.69
N ARG A 36 -2.89 3.33 15.78
CA ARG A 36 -1.42 3.24 15.74
C ARG A 36 -0.95 1.81 15.48
N ILE A 37 -1.59 0.81 16.07
CA ILE A 37 -1.27 -0.62 15.86
C ILE A 37 -1.62 -1.02 14.43
N LEU A 38 -2.75 -0.58 13.88
CA LEU A 38 -3.15 -0.85 12.49
C LEU A 38 -2.17 -0.20 11.50
N SER A 39 -1.79 1.05 11.72
CA SER A 39 -0.81 1.76 10.88
C SER A 39 0.58 1.11 10.95
N GLY A 40 1.03 0.73 12.15
CA GLY A 40 2.27 -0.03 12.35
C GLY A 40 2.20 -1.43 11.73
N ARG A 41 1.06 -2.12 11.82
CA ARG A 41 0.85 -3.43 11.18
C ARG A 41 0.86 -3.35 9.66
N ILE A 42 0.33 -2.28 9.08
CA ILE A 42 0.42 -2.00 7.63
C ILE A 42 1.89 -1.82 7.22
N GLN A 43 2.73 -1.21 8.06
CA GLN A 43 4.17 -1.13 7.82
C GLN A 43 4.91 -2.48 8.03
N THR A 44 4.41 -3.38 8.87
CA THR A 44 5.10 -4.67 9.15
C THR A 44 4.66 -5.84 8.26
N LEU A 45 3.52 -5.74 7.55
CA LEU A 45 2.99 -6.84 6.72
C LEU A 45 3.55 -6.87 5.28
N GLY A 46 4.48 -5.98 4.93
CA GLY A 46 5.19 -6.02 3.64
C GLY A 46 5.91 -4.72 3.32
N LYS A 47 6.69 -4.73 2.21
CA LYS A 47 7.23 -3.52 1.59
C LYS A 47 6.10 -2.49 1.48
N THR A 48 6.38 -1.25 1.88
CA THR A 48 5.43 -0.14 1.69
C THR A 48 5.05 -0.04 0.21
N ALA A 49 3.88 0.51 -0.11
CA ALA A 49 3.45 0.68 -1.51
C ALA A 49 4.51 1.38 -2.37
N LYS A 50 5.24 2.34 -1.78
CA LYS A 50 6.36 3.03 -2.41
C LYS A 50 7.55 2.10 -2.66
N GLU A 51 7.98 1.33 -1.68
CA GLU A 51 9.08 0.36 -1.85
C GLU A 51 8.75 -0.75 -2.84
N TRP A 52 7.47 -1.13 -2.94
CA TRP A 52 7.00 -2.07 -3.95
C TRP A 52 7.05 -1.48 -5.36
N ASP A 53 6.61 -0.24 -5.54
CA ASP A 53 6.71 0.49 -6.82
C ASP A 53 8.18 0.69 -7.24
N ASP A 54 9.03 1.11 -6.31
CA ASP A 54 10.48 1.29 -6.53
C ASP A 54 11.14 -0.04 -6.93
N SER A 55 10.80 -1.15 -6.25
CA SER A 55 11.28 -2.50 -6.61
C SER A 55 10.82 -2.92 -8.00
N ARG A 56 9.55 -2.70 -8.35
CA ARG A 56 9.01 -3.06 -9.67
C ARG A 56 9.64 -2.27 -10.80
N LYS A 57 9.87 -0.97 -10.60
CA LYS A 57 10.57 -0.13 -11.59
C LYS A 57 11.98 -0.66 -11.85
N PHE A 58 12.69 -1.08 -10.81
CA PHE A 58 14.00 -1.69 -10.95
C PHE A 58 13.93 -3.03 -11.71
N ASP A 59 12.99 -3.91 -11.36
CA ASP A 59 12.83 -5.22 -12.00
C ASP A 59 12.44 -5.09 -13.48
N ILE A 60 11.52 -4.19 -13.81
CA ILE A 60 11.13 -3.88 -15.20
C ILE A 60 12.31 -3.33 -15.99
N LYS A 61 13.10 -2.43 -15.40
CA LYS A 61 14.30 -1.89 -16.04
C LYS A 61 15.33 -2.98 -16.33
N ARG A 62 15.54 -3.89 -15.37
CA ARG A 62 16.44 -5.04 -15.53
C ARG A 62 15.95 -6.00 -16.61
N LEU A 63 14.66 -6.34 -16.60
CA LEU A 63 14.04 -7.18 -17.64
C LEU A 63 14.18 -6.56 -19.02
N ASN A 64 13.88 -5.27 -19.18
CA ASN A 64 14.04 -4.58 -20.46
C ASN A 64 15.50 -4.58 -20.95
N ALA A 65 16.48 -4.60 -20.05
CA ALA A 65 17.90 -4.64 -20.40
C ALA A 65 18.40 -6.05 -20.79
N THR A 66 17.64 -7.11 -20.51
CA THR A 66 18.05 -8.50 -20.82
C THR A 66 17.12 -9.21 -21.80
N THR A 67 15.94 -8.65 -22.08
CA THR A 67 14.92 -9.30 -22.90
C THR A 67 15.08 -8.96 -24.38
N LEU A 68 15.15 -10.00 -25.22
CA LEU A 68 15.08 -9.87 -26.68
C LEU A 68 13.69 -9.37 -27.08
N LYS A 69 13.61 -8.39 -27.96
CA LYS A 69 12.34 -7.89 -28.51
C LYS A 69 12.11 -8.49 -29.88
N ALA A 70 10.92 -9.03 -30.13
CA ALA A 70 10.56 -9.57 -31.43
C ALA A 70 9.38 -8.78 -32.01
N THR A 71 9.49 -8.38 -33.26
CA THR A 71 8.44 -7.65 -33.99
C THR A 71 8.24 -8.26 -35.37
N ALA A 72 6.99 -8.44 -35.80
CA ALA A 72 6.68 -8.91 -37.13
C ALA A 72 6.73 -7.74 -38.12
N ASN A 73 7.43 -7.88 -39.24
CA ASN A 73 7.42 -6.88 -40.30
C ASN A 73 6.21 -7.06 -41.24
N SER A 74 5.98 -6.07 -42.10
CA SER A 74 4.92 -6.09 -43.10
C SER A 74 5.06 -7.19 -44.17
N ALA A 75 6.22 -7.86 -44.24
CA ALA A 75 6.47 -9.01 -45.11
C ALA A 75 6.23 -10.36 -44.40
N GLY A 76 5.81 -10.35 -43.13
CA GLY A 76 5.54 -11.56 -42.35
C GLY A 76 6.78 -12.22 -41.72
N GLU A 77 7.91 -11.52 -41.68
CA GLU A 77 9.15 -11.99 -41.04
C GLU A 77 9.25 -11.50 -39.59
N LEU A 78 9.82 -12.32 -38.72
CA LEU A 78 10.04 -11.97 -37.31
C LEU A 78 11.42 -11.34 -37.14
N ILE A 79 11.47 -10.05 -36.83
CA ILE A 79 12.69 -9.31 -36.52
C ILE A 79 12.93 -9.42 -35.02
N VAL A 80 14.01 -10.11 -34.62
CA VAL A 80 14.45 -10.21 -33.23
C VAL A 80 15.58 -9.22 -32.99
N THR A 81 15.37 -8.28 -32.07
CA THR A 81 16.34 -7.27 -31.66
C THR A 81 16.89 -7.61 -30.27
N SER A 82 18.21 -7.53 -30.16
CA SER A 82 18.94 -7.62 -28.90
C SER A 82 18.56 -6.49 -27.93
N PRO A 83 18.74 -6.66 -26.61
CA PRO A 83 18.31 -5.66 -25.62
C PRO A 83 19.06 -4.33 -25.74
N ASP A 84 20.24 -4.35 -26.35
CA ASP A 84 21.06 -3.17 -26.68
C ASP A 84 20.51 -2.35 -27.86
N GLY A 85 19.49 -2.86 -28.56
CA GLY A 85 18.87 -2.21 -29.72
C GLY A 85 19.74 -2.16 -30.97
N LYS A 86 20.97 -2.68 -30.90
CA LYS A 86 21.99 -2.55 -31.97
C LYS A 86 22.15 -3.84 -32.77
N THR A 87 21.95 -4.98 -32.14
CA THR A 87 22.10 -6.28 -32.82
C THR A 87 20.74 -6.78 -33.29
N ILE A 88 20.54 -6.85 -34.60
CA ILE A 88 19.38 -7.47 -35.23
C ILE A 88 19.74 -8.93 -35.56
N LEU A 89 19.09 -9.89 -34.91
CA LEU A 89 19.23 -11.32 -35.17
C LEU A 89 18.21 -11.71 -36.23
N ASN A 90 18.57 -11.52 -37.50
CA ASN A 90 17.69 -11.67 -38.66
C ASN A 90 17.74 -13.09 -39.26
N GLU A 91 17.30 -14.13 -38.55
CA GLU A 91 17.29 -15.48 -39.15
C GLU A 91 16.12 -16.37 -38.71
N PHE A 92 14.88 -15.95 -38.94
CA PHE A 92 13.75 -16.89 -38.97
C PHE A 92 12.81 -16.57 -40.14
N LYS A 93 13.09 -17.15 -41.31
CA LYS A 93 12.07 -17.28 -42.36
C LYS A 93 11.02 -18.26 -41.85
N LEU A 94 9.85 -17.75 -41.47
CA LEU A 94 8.69 -18.57 -41.16
C LEU A 94 8.42 -19.46 -42.37
N ARG A 95 8.60 -20.78 -42.21
CA ARG A 95 8.37 -21.76 -43.27
C ARG A 95 6.89 -21.68 -43.67
N THR A 96 6.59 -20.99 -44.76
CA THR A 96 5.26 -20.99 -45.35
C THR A 96 4.93 -22.41 -45.76
N LYS A 97 3.88 -22.98 -45.15
CA LYS A 97 3.39 -24.33 -45.45
C LYS A 97 2.90 -24.32 -46.91
N LYS A 98 3.47 -25.21 -47.71
CA LYS A 98 3.14 -25.45 -49.12
C LYS A 98 1.71 -25.96 -49.28
#